data_AF-A0A087TFR8-F1
#
_entry.id   AF-A0A087TFR8-F1
#
_cell.length_a   1.000
_cell.length_b   1.000
_cell.length_c   1.000
_cell.angle_alpha   90.00
_cell.angle_beta   90.00
_cell.angle_gamma   90.00
#
_symmetry.space_group_name_H-M   'P 1'
#
loop_
_entity.id
_entity.type
_entity.pdbx_description
1 polymer ?
#
loop_
_entity_poly.entity_id
_entity_poly.type
_entity_poly.pdbx_seq_one_letter_code
_entity_poly.pdbx_strand_id
1 'polypeptide(L)'
;MGGLLWWEDQIILGCFNLRDLRDEIRVYPQDSKLDNQFVRVVKMDSQVLQLSALGDRLLSFCADSHLTLFLLQRKTSPTSSVLHITRLLELDVTNLVFHPACVVSTLLTSLCTETVRWPRKGDESILINICGRLLLLQQDPVSRTSDAANNNTQKIPSYGLPT
;
A
#
# COMPACT_ATOMS: atom_id res chain seq x y z
N MET A 1 -7.14 -12.92 -15.40
CA MET A 1 -6.51 -11.72 -14.79
C MET A 1 -5.76 -12.21 -13.57
N GLY A 2 -4.45 -12.38 -13.68
CA GLY A 2 -3.61 -12.74 -12.56
C GLY A 2 -2.65 -11.58 -12.38
N GLY A 3 -2.74 -10.88 -11.25
CA GLY A 3 -1.79 -9.82 -10.93
C GLY A 3 -0.42 -10.45 -10.78
N LEU A 4 0.41 -10.34 -11.81
CA LEU A 4 1.82 -10.67 -11.80
C LEU A 4 2.57 -9.41 -12.19
N LEU A 5 3.57 -9.05 -11.41
CA LEU A 5 4.42 -7.92 -11.70
C LEU A 5 5.85 -8.19 -11.25
N TRP A 6 6.72 -7.33 -11.74
CA TRP A 6 8.12 -7.30 -11.38
C TRP A 6 8.37 -6.08 -10.51
N TRP A 7 9.06 -6.28 -9.39
CA TRP A 7 9.46 -5.21 -8.48
C TRP A 7 10.92 -5.41 -8.08
N GLU A 8 11.79 -4.47 -8.46
CA GLU A 8 13.25 -4.60 -8.30
C GLU A 8 13.78 -5.94 -8.83
N ASP A 9 14.25 -6.85 -7.98
CA ASP A 9 14.75 -8.20 -8.30
C ASP A 9 13.77 -9.29 -7.85
N GLN A 10 12.48 -8.96 -7.71
CA GLN A 10 11.44 -9.85 -7.20
C GLN A 10 10.29 -10.02 -8.20
N ILE A 11 9.81 -11.25 -8.32
CA ILE A 11 8.55 -11.57 -9.01
C ILE A 11 7.45 -11.64 -7.96
N ILE A 12 6.42 -10.82 -8.12
CA ILE A 12 5.25 -10.78 -7.24
C ILE A 12 4.05 -11.27 -8.02
N LEU A 13 3.30 -12.23 -7.46
CA LEU A 13 2.03 -12.66 -8.07
C LEU A 13 0.95 -13.00 -7.05
N GLY A 14 -0.31 -12.79 -7.45
CA GLY A 14 -1.48 -13.34 -6.79
C GLY A 14 -1.77 -14.76 -7.27
N CYS A 15 -2.10 -15.67 -6.35
CA CYS A 15 -2.44 -17.06 -6.68
C CYS A 15 -3.35 -17.70 -5.63
N PHE A 16 -3.94 -18.84 -5.98
CA PHE A 16 -4.66 -19.71 -5.06
C PHE A 16 -3.80 -20.91 -4.67
N ASN A 17 -3.52 -21.07 -3.38
CA ASN A 17 -2.77 -22.20 -2.86
C ASN A 17 -3.71 -23.40 -2.70
N LEU A 18 -3.54 -24.41 -3.56
CA LEU A 18 -4.35 -25.63 -3.55
C LEU A 18 -4.14 -26.52 -2.32
N ARG A 19 -3.00 -26.39 -1.62
CA ARG A 19 -2.72 -27.21 -0.42
C ARG A 19 -3.46 -26.66 0.79
N ASP A 20 -3.42 -25.34 0.98
CA ASP A 20 -4.01 -24.65 2.12
C ASP A 20 -5.41 -24.08 1.81
N LEU A 21 -5.88 -24.25 0.56
CA LEU A 21 -7.16 -23.77 0.03
C LEU A 21 -7.38 -22.26 0.30
N ARG A 22 -6.36 -21.45 0.02
CA ARG A 22 -6.36 -20.02 0.34
C ARG A 22 -5.71 -19.17 -0.74
N ASP A 23 -6.21 -17.95 -0.91
CA ASP A 23 -5.58 -16.92 -1.74
C ASP A 23 -4.33 -16.33 -1.09
N GLU A 24 -3.32 -16.09 -1.92
CA GLU A 24 -2.00 -15.64 -1.49
C GLU A 24 -1.41 -14.66 -2.50
N ILE A 25 -0.64 -13.70 -2.00
CA ILE A 25 0.40 -13.03 -2.78
C ILE A 25 1.71 -13.73 -2.48
N ARG A 26 2.42 -14.15 -3.53
CA ARG A 26 3.72 -14.80 -3.45
C ARG A 26 4.79 -13.93 -4.06
N VAL A 27 5.92 -13.82 -3.36
CA VAL A 27 7.08 -13.08 -3.80
C VAL A 27 8.28 -14.01 -3.88
N TYR A 28 8.92 -14.02 -5.04
CA TYR A 28 10.08 -14.85 -5.33
C TYR A 28 11.27 -13.97 -5.74
N PRO A 29 12.47 -14.23 -5.19
CA PRO A 29 13.70 -13.64 -5.70
C PRO A 29 13.97 -14.11 -7.13
N GLN A 30 14.37 -13.18 -7.99
CA GLN A 30 14.72 -13.46 -9.39
C GLN A 30 15.83 -14.51 -9.52
N ASP A 31 16.82 -14.48 -8.63
CA ASP A 31 18.01 -15.33 -8.70
C ASP A 31 17.79 -16.74 -8.12
N SER A 32 16.54 -17.05 -7.73
CA SER A 32 16.18 -18.32 -7.13
C SER A 32 15.17 -19.08 -8.00
N LYS A 33 15.06 -20.39 -7.76
CA LYS A 33 14.02 -21.18 -8.40
C LYS A 33 12.65 -20.69 -7.89
N LEU A 34 11.66 -20.68 -8.78
CA LEU A 34 10.25 -20.42 -8.46
C LEU A 34 9.62 -21.64 -7.75
N ASP A 35 10.20 -22.03 -6.62
CA ASP A 35 9.72 -23.10 -5.77
C ASP A 35 9.33 -22.58 -4.38
N ASN A 36 8.57 -23.39 -3.65
CA ASN A 36 8.05 -23.00 -2.34
C ASN A 36 9.13 -22.87 -1.25
N GLN A 37 10.41 -23.15 -1.53
CA GLN A 37 11.48 -23.00 -0.56
C GLN A 37 11.93 -21.53 -0.43
N PHE A 38 11.90 -20.78 -1.52
CA PHE A 38 12.36 -19.39 -1.57
C PHE A 38 11.23 -18.36 -1.53
N VAL A 39 9.98 -18.81 -1.45
CA VAL A 39 8.81 -17.94 -1.51
C VAL A 39 8.56 -17.18 -0.20
N ARG A 40 8.23 -15.90 -0.32
CA ARG A 40 7.56 -15.12 0.72
C ARG A 40 6.06 -15.12 0.43
N VAL A 41 5.25 -15.51 1.42
CA VAL A 41 3.80 -15.61 1.27
C VAL A 41 3.11 -14.56 2.11
N VAL A 42 2.23 -13.77 1.48
CA VAL A 42 1.24 -12.92 2.15
C VAL A 42 -0.11 -13.55 1.94
N LYS A 43 -0.77 -13.87 3.04
CA LYS A 43 -2.10 -14.47 3.03
C LYS A 43 -3.15 -13.42 2.69
N MET A 44 -4.04 -13.75 1.77
CA MET A 44 -5.14 -12.91 1.34
C MET A 44 -6.47 -13.52 1.78
N ASP A 45 -7.49 -12.68 1.89
CA ASP A 45 -8.84 -13.10 2.31
C ASP A 45 -9.75 -13.38 1.11
N SER A 46 -9.35 -12.94 -0.08
CA SER A 46 -10.03 -13.16 -1.35
C SER A 46 -9.05 -13.18 -2.52
N GLN A 47 -9.51 -13.65 -3.68
CA GLN A 47 -8.71 -13.79 -4.89
C GLN A 47 -8.13 -12.46 -5.35
N VAL A 48 -6.81 -12.41 -5.52
CA VAL A 48 -6.11 -11.23 -6.06
C VAL A 48 -6.34 -11.14 -7.57
N LEU A 49 -7.05 -10.09 -7.99
CA LEU A 49 -7.40 -9.86 -9.40
C LEU A 49 -6.37 -8.99 -10.11
N GLN A 50 -5.84 -7.97 -9.41
CA GLN A 50 -4.89 -7.01 -9.96
C GLN A 50 -3.81 -6.67 -8.94
N LEU A 51 -2.60 -6.41 -9.45
CA LEU A 51 -1.48 -5.90 -8.67
C LEU A 51 -0.89 -4.67 -9.38
N SER A 52 -0.41 -3.71 -8.60
CA SER A 52 0.33 -2.56 -9.09
C SER A 52 1.45 -2.22 -8.10
N ALA A 53 2.61 -1.80 -8.59
CA ALA A 53 3.71 -1.38 -7.73
C ALA A 53 4.23 -0.01 -8.16
N LEU A 54 4.58 0.82 -7.17
CA LEU A 54 5.21 2.12 -7.37
C LEU A 54 6.17 2.39 -6.22
N GLY A 55 7.46 2.58 -6.53
CA GLY A 55 8.48 2.76 -5.50
C GLY A 55 8.56 1.56 -4.57
N ASP A 56 8.46 1.78 -3.25
CA ASP A 56 8.45 0.75 -2.21
C ASP A 56 7.03 0.28 -1.84
N ARG A 57 6.03 0.54 -2.71
CA ARG A 57 4.63 0.20 -2.44
C ARG A 57 4.06 -0.80 -3.43
N LEU A 58 3.24 -1.70 -2.89
CA LEU A 58 2.47 -2.68 -3.64
C LEU A 58 0.99 -2.48 -3.34
N LEU A 59 0.17 -2.41 -4.37
CA LEU A 59 -1.28 -2.36 -4.29
C LEU A 59 -1.85 -3.68 -4.82
N SER A 60 -2.82 -4.23 -4.11
CA SER A 60 -3.66 -5.33 -4.60
C SER A 60 -5.12 -4.92 -4.67
N PHE A 61 -5.83 -5.45 -5.66
CA PHE A 61 -7.29 -5.44 -5.74
C PHE A 61 -7.82 -6.86 -5.76
N CYS A 62 -8.80 -7.15 -4.90
CA CYS A 62 -9.30 -8.50 -4.66
C CYS A 62 -10.76 -8.68 -5.09
N ALA A 63 -11.20 -9.94 -5.23
CA ALA A 63 -12.55 -10.30 -5.69
C ALA A 63 -13.67 -9.98 -4.69
N ASP A 64 -13.33 -9.58 -3.47
CA ASP A 64 -14.22 -9.00 -2.46
C ASP A 64 -14.31 -7.46 -2.55
N SER A 65 -13.81 -6.86 -3.64
CA SER A 65 -13.73 -5.42 -3.85
C SER A 65 -12.89 -4.67 -2.80
N HIS A 66 -11.91 -5.32 -2.17
CA HIS A 66 -10.97 -4.65 -1.29
C HIS A 66 -9.69 -4.25 -2.03
N LEU A 67 -9.22 -3.04 -1.75
CA LEU A 67 -7.90 -2.57 -2.11
C LEU A 67 -6.99 -2.65 -0.89
N THR A 68 -5.79 -3.18 -1.07
CA THR A 68 -4.81 -3.27 0.02
C THR A 68 -3.49 -2.69 -0.43
N LEU A 69 -2.99 -1.72 0.34
CA LEU A 69 -1.68 -1.12 0.14
C LEU A 69 -0.67 -1.78 1.09
N PHE A 70 0.47 -2.17 0.55
CA PHE A 70 1.58 -2.76 1.28
C PHE A 70 2.84 -1.93 1.10
N LEU A 71 3.68 -1.91 2.12
CA LEU A 71 5.06 -1.43 2.09
C LEU A 71 6.01 -2.61 1.90
N LEU A 72 6.90 -2.48 0.92
CA LEU A 72 7.96 -3.42 0.62
C LEU A 72 9.27 -2.87 1.22
N GLN A 73 9.80 -3.53 2.25
CA GLN A 73 11.02 -3.11 2.93
C GLN A 73 12.09 -4.19 2.81
N ARG A 74 13.17 -3.87 2.12
CA ARG A 74 14.35 -4.73 2.07
C ARG A 74 15.19 -4.48 3.33
N LYS A 75 15.34 -5.51 4.16
CA LYS A 75 16.31 -5.50 5.27
C LYS A 75 17.56 -6.22 4.79
N THR A 76 18.60 -5.46 4.47
CA THR A 76 19.91 -6.00 4.12
C THR A 76 20.69 -6.29 5.40
N SER A 77 21.01 -7.55 5.61
CA SER A 77 22.01 -7.99 6.58
C SER A 77 23.24 -8.49 5.81
N PRO A 78 24.45 -8.48 6.40
CA PRO A 78 25.67 -8.89 5.72
C PRO A 78 25.63 -10.32 5.16
N THR A 79 24.71 -11.17 5.62
CA THR A 79 24.58 -12.58 5.21
C THR A 79 23.26 -12.92 4.52
N SER A 80 22.26 -12.02 4.53
CA SER A 80 20.97 -12.28 3.87
C SER A 80 20.20 -10.98 3.56
N SER A 81 19.57 -10.93 2.40
CA SER A 81 18.53 -9.95 2.08
C SER A 81 17.16 -10.54 2.39
N VAL A 82 16.42 -9.90 3.29
CA VAL A 82 15.06 -10.31 3.63
C VAL A 82 14.09 -9.22 3.23
N LEU A 83 13.13 -9.56 2.38
CA LEU A 83 11.99 -8.70 2.07
C LEU A 83 10.92 -8.83 3.17
N HIS A 84 10.61 -7.70 3.78
CA HIS A 84 9.46 -7.53 4.67
C HIS A 84 8.32 -6.85 3.92
N ILE A 85 7.11 -7.38 4.10
CA ILE A 85 5.90 -6.86 3.47
C ILE A 85 4.93 -6.50 4.59
N THR A 86 4.59 -5.22 4.70
CA THR A 86 3.72 -4.70 5.77
C THR A 86 2.47 -4.10 5.17
N ARG A 87 1.30 -4.53 5.62
CA ARG A 87 0.02 -3.92 5.22
C ARG A 87 -0.10 -2.52 5.82
N LEU A 88 -0.26 -1.50 4.98
CA LEU A 88 -0.37 -0.09 5.37
C LEU A 88 -1.82 0.37 5.47
N LEU A 89 -2.63 0.01 4.48
CA LEU A 89 -3.99 0.48 4.32
C LEU A 89 -4.83 -0.61 3.66
N GLU A 90 -6.09 -0.66 4.05
CA GLU A 90 -7.11 -1.49 3.43
C GLU A 90 -8.35 -0.61 3.20
N LEU A 91 -8.88 -0.64 1.98
CA LEU A 91 -10.02 0.14 1.56
C LEU A 91 -11.08 -0.79 1.00
N ASP A 92 -12.26 -0.76 1.59
CA ASP A 92 -13.45 -1.37 1.02
C ASP A 92 -14.04 -0.43 -0.04
N VAL A 93 -14.04 -0.87 -1.30
CA VAL A 93 -14.64 -0.12 -2.42
C VAL A 93 -15.91 -0.77 -2.95
N THR A 94 -16.55 -1.66 -2.18
CA THR A 94 -17.82 -2.31 -2.55
C THR A 94 -18.92 -1.29 -2.85
N ASN A 95 -18.94 -0.14 -2.18
CA ASN A 95 -19.92 0.92 -2.45
C ASN A 95 -19.61 1.76 -3.70
N LEU A 96 -18.39 1.65 -4.26
CA LEU A 96 -17.98 2.32 -5.49
C LEU A 96 -18.09 1.42 -6.72
N VAL A 97 -18.05 0.10 -6.51
CA VAL A 97 -17.94 -0.92 -7.55
C VAL A 97 -19.18 -1.81 -7.51
N PHE A 98 -19.94 -1.88 -8.61
CA PHE A 98 -21.10 -2.78 -8.70
C PHE A 98 -20.69 -4.27 -8.69
N HIS A 99 -19.58 -4.60 -9.36
CA HIS A 99 -19.02 -5.95 -9.41
C HIS A 99 -17.49 -5.86 -9.64
N PRO A 100 -16.64 -6.67 -8.96
CA PRO A 100 -15.18 -6.60 -9.09
C PRO A 100 -14.67 -6.69 -10.54
N ALA A 101 -15.35 -7.48 -11.39
CA ALA A 101 -15.02 -7.61 -12.82
C ALA A 101 -15.21 -6.32 -13.63
N CYS A 102 -15.93 -5.32 -13.11
CA CYS A 102 -16.07 -4.00 -13.72
C CYS A 102 -14.82 -3.13 -13.52
N VAL A 103 -13.94 -3.50 -12.58
CA VAL A 103 -12.68 -2.80 -12.36
C VAL A 103 -11.67 -3.27 -13.40
N VAL A 104 -11.45 -2.41 -14.40
CA VAL A 104 -10.55 -2.68 -15.53
C VAL A 104 -9.09 -2.57 -15.12
N SER A 105 -8.77 -1.59 -14.27
CA SER A 105 -7.40 -1.42 -13.76
C SER A 105 -7.35 -0.63 -12.46
N THR A 106 -6.44 -1.00 -11.57
CA THR A 106 -6.05 -0.26 -10.37
C THR A 106 -4.56 -0.01 -10.40
N LEU A 107 -4.14 1.25 -10.29
CA LEU A 107 -2.74 1.65 -10.40
C LEU A 107 -2.35 2.59 -9.27
N LEU A 108 -1.15 2.39 -8.73
CA LEU A 108 -0.50 3.41 -7.91
C LEU A 108 0.06 4.50 -8.81
N THR A 109 -0.10 5.76 -8.40
CA THR A 109 0.45 6.92 -9.12
C THR A 109 0.85 8.02 -8.15
N SER A 110 1.73 8.92 -8.60
CA SER A 110 2.08 10.15 -7.88
C SER A 110 1.22 11.35 -8.34
N LEU A 111 0.14 11.08 -9.08
CA LEU A 111 -0.78 12.12 -9.54
C LEU A 111 -1.48 12.78 -8.35
N CYS A 112 -1.43 14.10 -8.29
CA CYS A 112 -2.14 14.90 -7.31
C CYS A 112 -3.03 15.92 -8.03
N THR A 113 -4.25 16.14 -7.52
CA THR A 113 -5.15 17.17 -8.04
C THR A 113 -4.85 18.58 -7.50
N GLU A 114 -4.10 18.68 -6.39
CA GLU A 114 -3.70 19.95 -5.81
C GLU A 114 -2.44 20.50 -6.52
N THR A 115 -2.60 21.62 -7.21
CA THR A 115 -1.55 22.26 -8.03
C THR A 115 -0.41 22.91 -7.24
N VAL A 116 -0.52 22.99 -5.91
CA VAL A 116 0.40 23.76 -5.04
C VAL A 116 1.36 22.87 -4.24
N ARG A 117 1.23 21.54 -4.30
CA ARG A 117 2.07 20.63 -3.51
C ARG A 117 2.91 19.72 -4.40
N TRP A 118 4.22 19.77 -4.19
CA TRP A 118 5.13 18.76 -4.70
C TRP A 118 4.83 17.42 -4.01
N PRO A 119 4.66 16.33 -4.76
CA PRO A 119 4.37 15.02 -4.17
C PRO A 119 5.51 14.63 -3.23
N ARG A 120 5.19 14.36 -1.96
CA ARG A 120 6.17 13.87 -0.98
C ARG A 120 6.28 12.36 -1.08
N LYS A 121 7.40 11.81 -0.60
CA LYS A 121 7.53 10.35 -0.43
C LYS A 121 6.42 9.89 0.52
N GLY A 122 5.49 9.11 0.00
CA GLY A 122 4.32 8.63 0.74
C GLY A 122 2.97 9.28 0.42
N ASP A 123 2.92 10.18 -0.57
CA ASP A 123 1.67 10.78 -1.10
C ASP A 123 1.18 10.04 -2.36
N GLU A 124 1.25 8.71 -2.38
CA GLU A 124 0.77 7.93 -3.52
C GLU A 124 -0.75 7.90 -3.54
N SER A 125 -1.31 8.13 -4.72
CA SER A 125 -2.74 8.03 -4.99
C SER A 125 -3.05 6.76 -5.77
N ILE A 126 -4.29 6.30 -5.67
CA ILE A 126 -4.77 5.12 -6.37
C ILE A 126 -5.68 5.56 -7.50
N LEU A 127 -5.29 5.30 -8.73
CA LEU A 127 -6.12 5.50 -9.91
C LEU A 127 -6.88 4.21 -10.23
N ILE A 128 -8.20 4.29 -10.28
CA ILE A 128 -9.09 3.16 -10.55
C ILE A 128 -9.89 3.44 -11.81
N ASN A 129 -9.91 2.48 -12.73
CA ASN A 129 -10.78 2.49 -13.91
C ASN A 129 -11.92 1.50 -13.71
N ILE A 130 -13.14 2.01 -13.54
CA ILE A 130 -14.37 1.22 -13.40
C ILE A 130 -15.21 1.42 -14.67
N CYS A 131 -15.23 0.42 -15.55
CA CYS A 131 -15.97 0.47 -16.83
C CYS A 131 -15.74 1.76 -17.66
N GLY A 132 -14.51 2.29 -17.68
CA GLY A 132 -14.15 3.52 -18.39
C GLY A 132 -14.28 4.80 -17.56
N ARG A 133 -14.81 4.73 -16.33
CA ARG A 133 -14.82 5.86 -15.40
C ARG A 133 -13.56 5.84 -14.54
N LEU A 134 -12.80 6.94 -14.57
CA LEU A 134 -11.59 7.09 -13.79
C LEU A 134 -11.89 7.77 -12.45
N LEU A 135 -11.46 7.14 -11.36
CA LEU A 135 -11.51 7.66 -10.01
C LEU A 135 -10.09 7.76 -9.46
N LEU A 136 -9.74 8.90 -8.88
CA LEU A 136 -8.49 9.08 -8.16
C LEU A 136 -8.78 9.09 -6.67
N LEU A 137 -8.30 8.08 -5.95
CA LEU A 137 -8.35 8.04 -4.49
C LEU A 137 -7.07 8.66 -3.95
N GLN A 138 -7.22 9.74 -3.19
CA GLN A 138 -6.12 10.40 -2.51
C GLN A 138 -6.36 10.32 -1.00
N GLN A 139 -5.30 10.04 -0.25
CA GLN A 139 -5.37 10.14 1.20
C GLN A 139 -5.28 11.63 1.57
N ASP A 140 -6.18 12.10 2.43
CA ASP A 140 -6.08 13.46 2.94
C ASP A 140 -4.74 13.62 3.66
N PRO A 141 -4.03 14.74 3.44
CA PRO A 141 -2.80 15.00 4.16
C PRO A 141 -3.14 15.08 5.64
N VAL A 142 -2.72 14.07 6.40
CA VAL A 142 -2.77 14.13 7.86
C VAL A 142 -2.00 15.37 8.25
N SER A 143 -2.72 16.39 8.71
CA SER A 143 -2.18 17.42 9.59
C SER A 143 -1.45 16.68 10.69
N ARG A 144 -0.12 16.59 10.60
CA ARG A 144 0.70 16.19 11.75
C ARG A 144 0.58 17.33 12.77
N THR A 145 -0.56 17.43 13.46
CA THR A 145 -0.58 18.05 14.78
C THR A 145 0.34 17.17 15.60
N SER A 146 1.52 17.72 15.83
CA SER A 146 2.45 17.25 16.82
C SER A 146 1.73 17.18 18.17
N ASP A 147 1.18 16.02 18.52
CA ASP A 147 1.04 15.63 19.93
C ASP A 147 2.44 15.29 20.45
N ALA A 148 3.31 16.31 20.46
CA ALA A 148 4.60 16.28 21.12
C ALA A 148 4.41 16.94 22.48
N ALA A 149 4.35 16.10 23.51
CA ALA A 149 4.75 16.41 24.88
C ALA A 149 4.09 17.65 25.51
N ASN A 150 2.89 17.46 26.06
CA ASN A 150 2.41 18.30 27.16
C ASN A 150 3.17 17.90 28.44
N ASN A 151 4.40 18.39 28.59
CA ASN A 151 5.19 18.38 29.82
C ASN A 151 6.17 19.55 29.75
N ASN A 152 5.75 20.73 30.21
CA ASN A 152 6.66 21.71 30.80
C ASN A 152 5.86 22.71 31.64
N THR A 153 5.91 22.49 32.96
CA THR A 153 5.66 23.48 34.00
C THR A 153 6.66 24.63 33.86
N GLN A 154 6.19 25.88 33.87
CA GLN A 154 6.88 27.19 34.11
C GLN A 154 6.29 28.23 33.13
N LYS A 155 5.93 29.48 33.45
CA LYS A 155 5.88 30.32 34.66
C LYS A 155 4.84 31.42 34.35
N ILE A 156 4.00 31.80 35.30
CA ILE A 156 3.07 32.93 35.17
C ILE A 156 3.87 34.24 35.19
N PRO A 157 3.76 35.15 34.20
CA PRO A 157 4.30 36.49 34.31
C PRO A 157 3.32 37.38 35.10
N SER A 158 3.76 37.87 36.26
CA SER A 158 3.08 38.91 37.03
C SER A 158 3.22 40.26 36.34
N TYR A 159 2.12 40.89 35.96
CA TYR A 159 2.11 42.30 35.55
C TYR A 159 1.79 43.16 36.78
N GLY A 160 2.78 43.92 37.25
CA GLY A 160 2.57 44.99 38.23
C GLY A 160 2.08 46.26 37.52
N LEU A 161 1.08 46.93 38.09
CA LEU A 161 0.70 48.29 37.67
C LEU A 161 1.72 49.31 38.20
N PRO A 162 2.13 50.31 37.42
CA PRO A 162 2.80 51.49 37.96
C PRO A 162 1.77 52.41 38.67
N THR A 163 2.21 52.99 39.79
CA THR A 163 1.54 54.05 40.57
C THR A 163 1.25 55.30 39.76
#